data_AF-A0AAE3TPR6-F1
#
_entry.id   AF-A0AAE3TPR6-F1
#
_cell.length_a   1.000
_cell.length_b   1.000
_cell.length_c   1.000
_cell.angle_alpha   90.00
_cell.angle_beta   90.00
_cell.angle_gamma   90.00
#
_symmetry.space_group_name_H-M   'P 1'
#
loop_
_entity.id
_entity.type
_entity.pdbx_description
1 polymer ?
#
loop_
_entity_poly.entity_id
_entity_poly.type
_entity_poly.pdbx_seq_one_letter_code
_entity_poly.pdbx_strand_id
1 'polypeptide(L)'
;MRAIAINVGANTNEPGFRGPVFPDDRFEYVPIPESKPTTGSVPTYGDLATHLSVEIPDSVRERAVHLDPEFAEYPQCERYTYGDPHGVKARPVSELGAGDYLLFYATLSMDGEPADWQPPDWGAYLVGHFRLARDALTGEEYEGLSADERAAFANNAHVKRDPFDARVLVHGDPDGSRLYDRAVPLSTPEAGVDANRLVTDLSADSGKGPWWRRPLRYDEAATAELLDVVERRSFEASLDG
;
A
#
# COMPACT_ATOMS: atom_id res chain seq x y z
N MET A 1 7.79 18.04 -5.29
CA MET A 1 7.56 16.78 -4.53
C MET A 1 7.02 15.77 -5.50
N ARG A 2 7.67 14.62 -5.64
CA ARG A 2 7.24 13.56 -6.54
C ARG A 2 6.59 12.41 -5.76
N ALA A 3 5.99 11.49 -6.51
CA ALA A 3 5.34 10.32 -5.94
C ALA A 3 5.72 9.03 -6.66
N ILE A 4 5.78 7.95 -5.88
CA ILE A 4 5.74 6.58 -6.40
C ILE A 4 4.56 5.87 -5.75
N ALA A 5 3.72 5.22 -6.54
CA ALA A 5 2.68 4.32 -6.03
C ALA A 5 3.07 2.85 -6.24
N ILE A 6 2.90 2.02 -5.22
CA ILE A 6 3.21 0.59 -5.28
C ILE A 6 2.03 -0.29 -4.85
N ASN A 7 1.95 -1.48 -5.47
CA ASN A 7 0.94 -2.47 -5.09
C ASN A 7 1.30 -3.13 -3.75
N VAL A 8 0.34 -3.16 -2.83
CA VAL A 8 0.41 -3.82 -1.52
C VAL A 8 -0.88 -4.60 -1.25
N GLY A 9 -0.89 -5.36 -0.16
CA GLY A 9 -2.06 -6.09 0.30
C GLY A 9 -2.33 -7.41 -0.42
N ALA A 10 -3.23 -8.17 0.18
CA ALA A 10 -3.72 -9.46 -0.23
C ALA A 10 -4.30 -9.45 -1.65
N ASN A 11 -4.07 -10.54 -2.36
CA ASN A 11 -4.69 -10.79 -3.65
C ASN A 11 -4.99 -12.28 -3.83
N THR A 12 -5.49 -12.65 -5.02
CA THR A 12 -5.87 -14.03 -5.33
C THR A 12 -4.69 -15.00 -5.38
N ASN A 13 -3.45 -14.53 -5.41
CA ASN A 13 -2.28 -15.40 -5.30
C ASN A 13 -1.97 -15.69 -3.82
N GLU A 14 -1.91 -14.66 -2.99
CA GLU A 14 -1.64 -14.78 -1.56
C GLU A 14 -2.44 -13.73 -0.76
N PRO A 15 -3.19 -14.15 0.29
CA PRO A 15 -3.41 -15.52 0.77
C PRO A 15 -4.48 -16.30 -0.04
N GLY A 16 -4.98 -15.75 -1.16
CA GLY A 16 -6.01 -16.39 -2.00
C GLY A 16 -7.32 -15.59 -2.10
N PHE A 17 -7.40 -14.44 -1.43
CA PHE A 17 -8.52 -13.51 -1.48
C PHE A 17 -8.03 -12.06 -1.41
N ARG A 18 -8.91 -11.10 -1.73
CA ARG A 18 -8.64 -9.66 -1.62
C ARG A 18 -9.38 -9.08 -0.41
N GLY A 19 -8.93 -7.93 0.07
CA GLY A 19 -9.79 -7.09 0.90
C GLY A 19 -11.02 -6.59 0.13
N PRO A 20 -12.15 -6.33 0.82
CA PRO A 20 -13.35 -5.77 0.21
C PRO A 20 -13.22 -4.27 -0.06
N VAL A 21 -13.98 -3.79 -1.05
CA VAL A 21 -14.37 -2.39 -1.19
C VAL A 21 -15.90 -2.35 -1.32
N PHE A 22 -16.52 -1.41 -0.62
CA PHE A 22 -17.97 -1.28 -0.51
C PHE A 22 -18.50 -0.20 -1.48
N PRO A 23 -19.80 -0.20 -1.82
CA PRO A 23 -20.40 0.76 -2.76
C PRO A 23 -20.29 2.22 -2.31
N ASP A 24 -20.12 2.43 -1.01
CA ASP A 24 -19.91 3.73 -0.39
C ASP A 24 -18.42 4.05 -0.19
N ASP A 25 -17.56 3.53 -1.07
CA ASP A 25 -16.10 3.69 -1.21
C ASP A 25 -15.21 3.31 -0.02
N ARG A 26 -15.79 2.90 1.11
CA ARG A 26 -15.04 2.29 2.23
C ARG A 26 -14.37 0.99 1.79
N PHE A 27 -13.30 0.60 2.47
CA PHE A 27 -12.61 -0.65 2.21
C PHE A 27 -12.00 -1.23 3.48
N GLU A 28 -11.58 -2.49 3.40
CA GLU A 28 -10.72 -3.08 4.43
C GLU A 28 -9.39 -3.53 3.83
N TYR A 29 -8.30 -2.99 4.38
CA TYR A 29 -6.96 -3.43 4.02
C TYR A 29 -6.70 -4.81 4.62
N VAL A 30 -6.35 -5.78 3.78
CA VAL A 30 -5.89 -7.11 4.19
C VAL A 30 -4.43 -7.24 3.75
N PRO A 31 -3.47 -7.46 4.65
CA PRO A 31 -2.05 -7.61 4.28
C PRO A 31 -1.79 -8.95 3.57
N ILE A 32 -0.63 -9.08 2.93
CA ILE A 32 -0.13 -10.37 2.45
C ILE A 32 0.37 -11.22 3.63
N PRO A 33 0.46 -12.56 3.50
CA PRO A 33 1.09 -13.38 4.54
C PRO A 33 2.57 -13.06 4.70
N GLU A 34 3.08 -13.17 5.93
CA GLU A 34 4.53 -13.23 6.16
C GLU A 34 5.06 -14.60 5.70
N SER A 35 6.11 -14.58 4.88
CA SER A 35 6.69 -15.74 4.22
C SER A 35 8.11 -16.06 4.69
N LYS A 36 8.68 -15.21 5.55
CA LYS A 36 10.03 -15.32 6.09
C LYS A 36 10.02 -15.54 7.60
N PRO A 37 11.05 -16.20 8.15
CA PRO A 37 11.26 -16.26 9.59
C PRO A 37 11.44 -14.87 10.20
N THR A 38 11.00 -14.71 11.46
CA THR A 38 11.13 -13.47 12.23
C THR A 38 11.79 -13.72 13.58
N THR A 39 12.46 -12.71 14.16
CA THR A 39 13.13 -12.80 15.47
C THR A 39 12.17 -12.78 16.67
N GLY A 40 10.86 -12.98 16.45
CA GLY A 40 9.82 -12.93 17.47
C GLY A 40 8.43 -13.19 16.89
N SER A 41 7.41 -13.10 17.74
CA SER A 41 6.01 -13.23 17.32
C SER A 41 5.61 -12.04 16.46
N VAL A 42 4.91 -12.33 15.37
CA VAL A 42 4.21 -11.33 14.55
C VAL A 42 2.72 -11.64 14.58
N PRO A 43 1.86 -10.64 14.33
CA PRO A 43 0.41 -10.87 14.27
C PRO A 43 0.04 -11.93 13.23
N THR A 44 -1.07 -12.60 13.48
CA THR A 44 -1.69 -13.56 12.57
C THR A 44 -2.95 -12.97 11.93
N TYR A 45 -3.48 -13.61 10.89
CA TYR A 45 -4.80 -13.24 10.37
C TYR A 45 -5.91 -13.41 11.42
N GLY A 46 -5.77 -14.34 12.37
CA GLY A 46 -6.70 -14.53 13.48
C GLY A 46 -6.75 -13.33 14.41
N ASP A 47 -5.59 -12.72 14.68
CA ASP A 47 -5.52 -11.48 15.47
C ASP A 47 -6.23 -10.32 14.74
N LEU A 48 -5.98 -10.19 13.43
CA LEU A 48 -6.63 -9.17 12.60
C LEU A 48 -8.13 -9.37 12.43
N ALA A 49 -8.61 -10.62 12.39
CA ALA A 49 -10.02 -10.94 12.17
C ALA A 49 -10.96 -10.31 13.23
N THR A 50 -10.44 -9.93 14.39
CA THR A 50 -11.22 -9.25 15.43
C THR A 50 -11.46 -7.76 15.15
N HIS A 51 -10.76 -7.20 14.17
CA HIS A 51 -10.79 -5.80 13.77
C HIS A 51 -11.35 -5.58 12.36
N LEU A 52 -11.63 -6.66 11.63
CA LEU A 52 -12.10 -6.65 10.25
C LEU A 52 -13.51 -7.23 10.16
N SER A 53 -14.33 -6.69 9.26
CA SER A 53 -15.65 -7.25 8.94
C SER A 53 -15.58 -8.32 7.85
N VAL A 54 -14.55 -8.31 7.00
CA VAL A 54 -14.30 -9.38 6.04
C VAL A 54 -14.07 -10.70 6.76
N GLU A 55 -14.72 -11.75 6.26
CA GLU A 55 -14.51 -13.10 6.78
C GLU A 55 -13.10 -13.58 6.43
N ILE A 56 -12.27 -13.78 7.46
CA ILE A 56 -10.97 -14.43 7.34
C ILE A 56 -11.19 -15.95 7.40
N PRO A 57 -10.84 -16.71 6.33
CA PRO A 57 -11.00 -18.15 6.32
C PRO A 57 -10.21 -18.83 7.44
N ASP A 58 -10.84 -19.81 8.11
CA ASP A 58 -10.21 -20.57 9.21
C ASP A 58 -8.87 -21.21 8.81
N SER A 59 -8.74 -21.60 7.54
CA SER A 59 -7.52 -22.21 6.98
C SER A 59 -6.30 -21.30 7.01
N VAL A 60 -6.48 -19.97 7.13
CA VAL A 60 -5.38 -18.99 7.17
C VAL A 60 -5.26 -18.26 8.49
N ARG A 61 -6.16 -18.45 9.46
CA ARG A 61 -6.17 -17.71 10.73
C ARG A 61 -4.84 -17.76 11.48
N GLU A 62 -4.18 -18.91 11.53
CA GLU A 62 -2.89 -19.08 12.22
C GLU A 62 -1.67 -18.58 11.41
N ARG A 63 -1.87 -18.14 10.16
CA ARG A 63 -0.75 -17.63 9.35
C ARG A 63 -0.38 -16.23 9.81
N ALA A 64 0.92 -16.02 10.00
CA ALA A 64 1.52 -14.71 10.22
C ALA A 64 1.22 -13.75 9.06
N VAL A 65 1.01 -12.47 9.38
CA VAL A 65 0.78 -11.39 8.42
C VAL A 65 2.01 -10.49 8.27
N HIS A 66 2.18 -9.98 7.06
CA HIS A 66 3.22 -9.02 6.72
C HIS A 66 2.64 -7.60 6.75
N LEU A 67 2.77 -6.94 7.91
CA LEU A 67 2.33 -5.56 8.11
C LEU A 67 3.34 -4.58 7.52
N ASP A 68 3.32 -4.50 6.20
CA ASP A 68 4.15 -3.57 5.41
C ASP A 68 3.33 -3.17 4.15
N PRO A 69 2.78 -1.95 4.11
CA PRO A 69 3.12 -0.81 4.96
C PRO A 69 2.56 -0.94 6.37
N GLU A 70 3.34 -0.49 7.34
CA GLU A 70 2.85 -0.20 8.68
C GLU A 70 2.13 1.15 8.62
N PHE A 71 0.80 1.16 8.72
CA PHE A 71 0.01 2.38 8.89
C PHE A 71 -0.35 2.53 10.36
N ALA A 72 -0.09 3.68 10.98
CA ALA A 72 -0.27 3.87 12.42
C ALA A 72 -1.73 3.66 12.88
N GLU A 73 -2.71 3.85 11.99
CA GLU A 73 -4.13 3.64 12.27
C GLU A 73 -4.55 2.16 12.17
N TYR A 74 -3.72 1.30 11.56
CA TYR A 74 -4.05 -0.10 11.34
C TYR A 74 -3.81 -0.95 12.59
N PRO A 75 -4.60 -2.01 12.85
CA PRO A 75 -4.39 -2.88 14.00
C PRO A 75 -2.95 -3.42 14.08
N GLN A 76 -2.38 -3.41 15.29
CA GLN A 76 -1.00 -3.87 15.57
C GLN A 76 0.11 -2.99 14.98
N CYS A 77 -0.22 -1.78 14.53
CA CYS A 77 0.71 -0.78 14.00
C CYS A 77 0.71 0.48 14.87
N GLU A 78 1.81 1.23 14.86
CA GLU A 78 1.95 2.47 15.65
C GLU A 78 2.65 3.59 14.88
N ARG A 79 3.26 3.27 13.73
CA ARG A 79 4.11 4.17 12.94
C ARG A 79 3.81 4.06 11.47
N TYR A 80 4.49 4.89 10.67
CA TYR A 80 4.45 4.88 9.22
C TYR A 80 5.77 4.37 8.67
N THR A 81 5.90 3.06 8.50
CA THR A 81 7.12 2.44 7.98
C THR A 81 6.83 1.50 6.83
N TYR A 82 7.76 1.43 5.88
CA TYR A 82 7.70 0.50 4.76
C TYR A 82 9.10 -0.02 4.43
N GLY A 83 9.21 -1.27 4.02
CA GLY A 83 10.44 -1.87 3.52
C GLY A 83 10.23 -2.62 2.22
N ASP A 84 11.30 -2.83 1.46
CA ASP A 84 11.22 -3.74 0.30
C ASP A 84 12.56 -4.45 0.08
N PRO A 85 12.56 -5.78 -0.13
CA PRO A 85 13.78 -6.56 -0.33
C PRO A 85 14.11 -6.74 -1.83
N HIS A 86 13.25 -6.26 -2.74
CA HIS A 86 13.25 -6.55 -4.16
C HIS A 86 13.64 -5.33 -5.01
N GLY A 87 14.71 -5.46 -5.80
CA GLY A 87 15.21 -4.35 -6.62
C GLY A 87 14.20 -3.69 -7.58
N VAL A 88 13.13 -4.37 -7.99
CA VAL A 88 12.12 -3.80 -8.91
C VAL A 88 11.29 -2.70 -8.24
N LYS A 89 10.85 -2.90 -6.99
CA LYS A 89 10.12 -1.90 -6.20
C LYS A 89 11.09 -1.06 -5.37
N ALA A 90 12.11 -1.67 -4.78
CA ALA A 90 13.08 -0.98 -3.94
C ALA A 90 13.85 0.12 -4.67
N ARG A 91 14.25 -0.09 -5.94
CA ARG A 91 15.02 0.92 -6.68
C ARG A 91 14.29 2.25 -6.85
N PRO A 92 13.08 2.32 -7.44
CA PRO A 92 12.37 3.59 -7.51
C PRO A 92 12.12 4.19 -6.12
N VAL A 93 11.75 3.38 -5.13
CA VAL A 93 11.48 3.86 -3.76
C VAL A 93 12.74 4.47 -3.10
N SER A 94 13.92 3.89 -3.33
CA SER A 94 15.20 4.43 -2.81
C SER A 94 15.60 5.78 -3.38
N GLU A 95 14.95 6.22 -4.46
CA GLU A 95 15.19 7.55 -5.03
C GLU A 95 14.40 8.62 -4.26
N LEU A 96 13.36 8.27 -3.49
CA LEU A 96 12.53 9.26 -2.78
C LEU A 96 13.28 9.97 -1.65
N GLY A 97 13.11 11.29 -1.59
CA GLY A 97 13.68 12.14 -0.55
C GLY A 97 12.65 12.59 0.49
N ALA A 98 13.11 13.27 1.54
CA ALA A 98 12.25 13.93 2.50
C ALA A 98 11.21 14.85 1.81
N GLY A 99 9.94 14.71 2.18
CA GLY A 99 8.82 15.44 1.59
C GLY A 99 8.25 14.86 0.30
N ASP A 100 8.90 13.90 -0.35
CA ASP A 100 8.27 13.11 -1.43
C ASP A 100 7.23 12.13 -0.87
N TYR A 101 6.43 11.53 -1.75
CA TYR A 101 5.34 10.63 -1.39
C TYR A 101 5.58 9.19 -1.84
N LEU A 102 5.36 8.25 -0.93
CA LEU A 102 5.15 6.84 -1.26
C LEU A 102 3.66 6.53 -1.09
N LEU A 103 2.96 6.29 -2.20
CA LEU A 103 1.55 5.91 -2.18
C LEU A 103 1.40 4.39 -2.26
N PHE A 104 0.32 3.91 -1.70
CA PHE A 104 0.00 2.49 -1.64
C PHE A 104 -1.33 2.25 -2.33
N TYR A 105 -1.33 1.30 -3.26
CA TYR A 105 -2.56 0.83 -3.88
C TYR A 105 -2.75 -0.67 -3.67
N ALA A 106 -3.98 -1.10 -3.52
CA ALA A 106 -4.34 -2.51 -3.35
C ALA A 106 -5.32 -2.94 -4.44
N THR A 107 -5.34 -4.23 -4.75
CA THR A 107 -6.45 -4.79 -5.53
C THR A 107 -7.53 -5.26 -4.57
N LEU A 108 -8.75 -4.76 -4.72
CA LEU A 108 -9.87 -5.02 -3.82
C LEU A 108 -11.01 -5.69 -4.59
N SER A 109 -11.74 -6.59 -3.94
CA SER A 109 -12.95 -7.23 -4.49
C SER A 109 -14.19 -6.45 -4.08
N MET A 110 -15.20 -6.40 -4.93
CA MET A 110 -16.47 -5.77 -4.59
C MET A 110 -17.17 -6.58 -3.50
N ASP A 111 -17.72 -5.90 -2.49
CA ASP A 111 -18.60 -6.50 -1.50
C ASP A 111 -19.95 -5.78 -1.50
N GLY A 112 -20.99 -6.49 -1.96
CA GLY A 112 -22.29 -5.94 -2.31
C GLY A 112 -22.46 -5.69 -3.81
N GLU A 113 -23.58 -5.04 -4.16
CA GLU A 113 -23.86 -4.61 -5.54
C GLU A 113 -22.91 -3.47 -5.93
N PRO A 114 -22.06 -3.61 -6.96
CA PRO A 114 -21.11 -2.58 -7.36
C PRO A 114 -21.82 -1.26 -7.70
N ALA A 115 -21.28 -0.15 -7.21
CA ALA A 115 -21.69 1.18 -7.63
C ALA A 115 -21.21 1.49 -9.07
N ASP A 116 -21.78 2.51 -9.71
CA ASP A 116 -21.47 2.87 -11.11
C ASP A 116 -19.98 3.21 -11.36
N TRP A 117 -19.23 3.54 -10.32
CA TRP A 117 -17.79 3.83 -10.38
C TRP A 117 -16.89 2.59 -10.16
N GLN A 118 -17.50 1.46 -9.81
CA GLN A 118 -16.80 0.22 -9.48
C GLN A 118 -16.85 -0.76 -10.66
N PRO A 119 -15.73 -1.45 -10.96
CA PRO A 119 -15.76 -2.61 -11.84
C PRO A 119 -16.58 -3.74 -11.23
N PRO A 120 -17.09 -4.67 -12.06
CA PRO A 120 -18.06 -5.68 -11.61
C PRO A 120 -17.52 -6.65 -10.54
N ASP A 121 -16.22 -6.98 -10.60
CA ASP A 121 -15.65 -8.04 -9.74
C ASP A 121 -14.59 -7.51 -8.76
N TRP A 122 -13.60 -6.80 -9.28
CA TRP A 122 -12.45 -6.30 -8.53
C TRP A 122 -11.83 -5.10 -9.25
N GLY A 123 -11.13 -4.25 -8.51
CA GLY A 123 -10.41 -3.09 -9.05
C GLY A 123 -9.12 -2.80 -8.27
N ALA A 124 -8.29 -1.91 -8.81
CA ALA A 124 -7.14 -1.35 -8.10
C ALA A 124 -7.50 0.03 -7.54
N TYR A 125 -7.08 0.27 -6.30
CA TYR A 125 -7.45 1.46 -5.53
C TYR A 125 -6.27 1.99 -4.73
N LEU A 126 -6.08 3.31 -4.68
CA LEU A 126 -5.23 3.91 -3.66
C LEU A 126 -5.88 3.74 -2.29
N VAL A 127 -5.08 3.29 -1.33
CA VAL A 127 -5.51 2.96 0.04
C VAL A 127 -4.81 3.80 1.10
N GLY A 128 -3.69 4.44 0.78
CA GLY A 128 -2.95 5.27 1.73
C GLY A 128 -1.70 5.87 1.13
N HIS A 129 -1.00 6.69 1.91
CA HIS A 129 0.31 7.20 1.55
C HIS A 129 1.17 7.50 2.77
N PHE A 130 2.48 7.55 2.54
CA PHE A 130 3.44 8.21 3.40
C PHE A 130 3.98 9.46 2.72
N ARG A 131 4.02 10.57 3.44
CA ARG A 131 4.94 11.67 3.13
C ARG A 131 6.25 11.39 3.85
N LEU A 132 7.36 11.34 3.14
CA LEU A 132 8.63 10.92 3.74
C LEU A 132 9.13 11.96 4.77
N ALA A 133 9.37 11.52 6.02
CA ALA A 133 9.96 12.34 7.07
C ALA A 133 11.47 12.58 6.87
N ARG A 134 12.11 11.66 6.14
CA ARG A 134 13.54 11.66 5.79
C ARG A 134 13.72 10.94 4.46
N ASP A 135 14.89 11.08 3.87
CA ASP A 135 15.28 10.32 2.68
C ASP A 135 15.13 8.82 2.92
N ALA A 136 14.73 8.08 1.88
CA ALA A 136 14.68 6.62 1.93
C ALA A 136 16.06 6.06 2.28
N LEU A 137 16.10 5.04 3.12
CA LEU A 137 17.33 4.42 3.60
C LEU A 137 17.60 3.13 2.86
N THR A 138 18.85 2.91 2.47
CA THR A 138 19.34 1.58 2.12
C THR A 138 19.45 0.69 3.37
N GLY A 139 19.51 -0.62 3.17
CA GLY A 139 19.78 -1.55 4.28
C GLY A 139 21.09 -1.26 5.01
N GLU A 140 22.14 -0.86 4.30
CA GLU A 140 23.44 -0.49 4.88
C GLU A 140 23.34 0.80 5.72
N GLU A 141 22.63 1.82 5.23
CA GLU A 141 22.40 3.05 6.00
C GLU A 141 21.58 2.78 7.27
N TYR A 142 20.58 1.90 7.20
CA TYR A 142 19.82 1.45 8.37
C TYR A 142 20.72 0.75 9.41
N GLU A 143 21.63 -0.12 8.96
CA GLU A 143 22.64 -0.74 9.82
C GLU A 143 23.66 0.28 10.37
N GLY A 144 23.80 1.45 9.76
CA GLY A 144 24.60 2.56 10.29
C GLY A 144 23.93 3.39 11.38
N LEU A 145 22.59 3.29 11.52
CA LEU A 145 21.81 4.14 12.42
C LEU A 145 22.08 3.86 13.91
N SER A 146 21.88 4.89 14.73
CA SER A 146 21.82 4.75 16.19
C SER A 146 20.62 3.90 16.64
N ALA A 147 20.69 3.37 17.87
CA ALA A 147 19.60 2.57 18.43
C ALA A 147 18.26 3.34 18.47
N ASP A 148 18.30 4.63 18.81
CA ASP A 148 17.11 5.49 18.88
C ASP A 148 16.49 5.71 17.51
N GLU A 149 17.31 5.89 16.46
CA GLU A 149 16.81 6.02 15.09
C GLU A 149 16.24 4.71 14.55
N ARG A 150 16.86 3.57 14.88
CA ARG A 150 16.32 2.26 14.50
C ARG A 150 15.02 1.93 15.21
N ALA A 151 14.79 2.48 16.40
CA ALA A 151 13.55 2.27 17.15
C ALA A 151 12.31 2.75 16.37
N ALA A 152 12.45 3.72 15.46
CA ALA A 152 11.38 4.15 14.57
C ALA A 152 10.91 3.03 13.60
N PHE A 153 11.76 2.05 13.31
CA PHE A 153 11.46 0.92 12.42
C PHE A 153 11.26 -0.40 13.16
N ALA A 154 11.21 -0.41 14.49
CA ALA A 154 11.16 -1.64 15.28
C ALA A 154 9.95 -2.53 14.96
N ASN A 155 8.83 -1.93 14.52
CA ASN A 155 7.63 -2.65 14.14
C ASN A 155 7.61 -3.08 12.66
N ASN A 156 8.52 -2.56 11.83
CA ASN A 156 8.57 -2.84 10.39
C ASN A 156 8.78 -4.33 10.12
N ALA A 157 8.02 -4.88 9.18
CA ALA A 157 8.05 -6.32 8.90
C ALA A 157 9.43 -6.81 8.43
N HIS A 158 10.16 -6.02 7.65
CA HIS A 158 11.48 -6.39 7.16
C HIS A 158 12.56 -6.28 8.24
N VAL A 159 12.42 -5.37 9.21
CA VAL A 159 13.30 -5.28 10.38
C VAL A 159 13.13 -6.48 11.30
N LYS A 160 11.92 -7.04 11.39
CA LYS A 160 11.62 -8.23 12.21
C LYS A 160 12.13 -9.54 11.59
N ARG A 161 12.48 -9.57 10.30
CA ARG A 161 12.94 -10.78 9.62
C ARG A 161 14.33 -11.22 10.09
N ASP A 162 14.55 -12.53 10.10
CA ASP A 162 15.85 -13.14 10.37
C ASP A 162 16.26 -14.09 9.22
N PRO A 163 17.29 -13.75 8.43
CA PRO A 163 18.06 -12.51 8.49
C PRO A 163 17.27 -11.28 8.01
N PHE A 164 17.69 -10.09 8.46
CA PHE A 164 17.25 -8.81 7.92
C PHE A 164 17.43 -8.78 6.39
N ASP A 165 16.42 -8.33 5.64
CA ASP A 165 16.40 -8.43 4.18
C ASP A 165 16.03 -7.14 3.43
N ALA A 166 15.74 -6.04 4.13
CA ALA A 166 15.33 -4.80 3.49
C ALA A 166 16.45 -4.22 2.64
N ARG A 167 16.17 -3.96 1.36
CA ARG A 167 17.06 -3.18 0.48
C ARG A 167 16.78 -1.69 0.59
N VAL A 168 15.53 -1.33 0.85
CA VAL A 168 15.10 0.02 1.16
C VAL A 168 14.20 0.01 2.39
N LEU A 169 14.28 1.06 3.19
CA LEU A 169 13.38 1.37 4.30
C LEU A 169 12.90 2.82 4.18
N VAL A 170 11.63 3.04 4.47
CA VAL A 170 10.96 4.34 4.38
C VAL A 170 10.30 4.66 5.71
N HIS A 171 10.44 5.90 6.15
CA HIS A 171 9.80 6.44 7.34
C HIS A 171 8.90 7.62 6.96
N GLY A 172 7.61 7.46 7.20
CA GLY A 172 6.60 8.49 6.98
C GLY A 172 6.53 9.49 8.12
N ASP A 173 6.24 10.74 7.76
CA ASP A 173 5.91 11.83 8.66
C ASP A 173 4.53 11.57 9.28
N PRO A 174 4.39 11.48 10.62
CA PRO A 174 3.10 11.24 11.27
C PRO A 174 2.01 12.27 10.94
N ASP A 175 2.40 13.51 10.64
CA ASP A 175 1.45 14.59 10.32
C ASP A 175 1.08 14.62 8.82
N GLY A 176 1.84 13.89 7.98
CA GLY A 176 1.69 13.88 6.53
C GLY A 176 1.44 12.50 5.93
N SER A 177 1.25 11.47 6.75
CA SER A 177 1.03 10.08 6.34
C SER A 177 -0.29 9.59 6.89
N ARG A 178 -0.99 8.74 6.13
CA ARG A 178 -2.28 8.19 6.55
C ARG A 178 -2.67 6.93 5.77
N LEU A 179 -3.39 6.03 6.44
CA LEU A 179 -4.31 5.10 5.79
C LEU A 179 -5.60 5.85 5.45
N TYR A 180 -6.20 5.59 4.28
CA TYR A 180 -7.45 6.25 3.90
C TYR A 180 -8.64 5.52 4.50
N ASP A 181 -9.67 6.27 4.91
CA ASP A 181 -10.96 5.68 5.31
C ASP A 181 -11.77 5.17 4.11
N ARG A 182 -11.49 5.71 2.92
CA ARG A 182 -12.18 5.33 1.69
C ARG A 182 -11.25 5.35 0.49
N ALA A 183 -11.40 4.36 -0.38
CA ALA A 183 -10.54 4.08 -1.51
C ALA A 183 -10.65 5.17 -2.59
N VAL A 184 -9.60 5.30 -3.43
CA VAL A 184 -9.65 6.12 -4.66
C VAL A 184 -9.40 5.19 -5.86
N PRO A 185 -10.32 5.11 -6.84
CA PRO A 185 -10.20 4.20 -7.96
C PRO A 185 -9.01 4.53 -8.86
N LEU A 186 -8.24 3.51 -9.22
CA LEU A 186 -7.23 3.54 -10.29
C LEU A 186 -7.67 2.71 -11.51
N SER A 187 -8.60 1.77 -11.31
CA SER A 187 -9.29 1.08 -12.40
C SER A 187 -10.49 1.88 -12.89
N THR A 188 -10.91 1.64 -14.13
CA THR A 188 -12.19 2.14 -14.64
C THR A 188 -13.36 1.24 -14.18
N PRO A 189 -14.62 1.68 -14.33
CA PRO A 189 -15.80 0.87 -14.01
C PRO A 189 -16.03 -0.33 -14.97
N GLU A 190 -15.37 -0.38 -16.12
CA GLU A 190 -15.55 -1.46 -17.09
C GLU A 190 -14.89 -2.76 -16.61
N ALA A 191 -13.65 -2.69 -16.12
CA ALA A 191 -12.94 -3.85 -15.60
C ALA A 191 -11.77 -3.45 -14.70
N GLY A 192 -11.46 -4.28 -13.70
CA GLY A 192 -10.31 -4.05 -12.82
C GLY A 192 -8.94 -3.98 -13.52
N VAL A 193 -8.85 -4.54 -14.72
CA VAL A 193 -7.63 -4.51 -15.54
C VAL A 193 -7.48 -3.22 -16.34
N ASP A 194 -8.56 -2.47 -16.53
CA ASP A 194 -8.59 -1.25 -17.33
C ASP A 194 -8.23 -0.08 -16.42
N ALA A 195 -7.14 0.62 -16.77
CA ALA A 195 -6.60 1.72 -15.97
C ALA A 195 -7.29 3.03 -16.32
N ASN A 196 -7.53 3.87 -15.32
CA ASN A 196 -8.13 5.18 -15.52
C ASN A 196 -7.07 6.29 -15.69
N ARG A 197 -7.50 7.55 -15.87
CA ARG A 197 -6.57 8.68 -16.14
C ARG A 197 -5.53 8.91 -15.05
N LEU A 198 -5.81 8.55 -13.79
CA LEU A 198 -4.83 8.67 -12.71
C LEU A 198 -3.63 7.75 -12.96
N VAL A 199 -3.82 6.66 -13.71
CA VAL A 199 -2.73 5.79 -14.14
C VAL A 199 -2.19 6.24 -15.49
N THR A 200 -3.04 6.43 -16.50
CA THR A 200 -2.60 6.63 -17.90
C THR A 200 -2.02 8.00 -18.18
N ASP A 201 -2.59 9.04 -17.57
CA ASP A 201 -2.30 10.44 -17.91
C ASP A 201 -1.38 11.07 -16.88
N LEU A 202 -1.58 10.75 -15.59
CA LEU A 202 -0.80 11.32 -14.50
C LEU A 202 0.48 10.54 -14.20
N SER A 203 0.52 9.25 -14.50
CA SER A 203 1.70 8.42 -14.23
C SER A 203 2.53 8.17 -15.49
N ALA A 204 3.77 7.74 -15.32
CA ALA A 204 4.62 7.29 -16.43
C ALA A 204 4.18 5.93 -17.02
N ASP A 205 3.10 5.31 -16.54
CA ASP A 205 2.59 4.02 -17.02
C ASP A 205 1.48 4.20 -18.05
N SER A 206 1.52 3.41 -19.13
CA SER A 206 0.50 3.43 -20.19
C SER A 206 -0.87 2.85 -19.82
N GLY A 207 -1.03 2.28 -18.62
CA GLY A 207 -2.23 1.52 -18.23
C GLY A 207 -2.35 0.16 -18.92
N LYS A 208 -1.43 -0.22 -19.80
CA LYS A 208 -1.43 -1.55 -20.44
C LYS A 208 -1.02 -2.62 -19.43
N GLY A 209 -1.88 -3.61 -19.27
CA GLY A 209 -1.71 -4.69 -18.29
C GLY A 209 -0.33 -5.39 -18.32
N PRO A 210 0.15 -5.92 -17.18
CA PRO A 210 -0.44 -5.83 -15.85
C PRO A 210 0.09 -4.61 -15.07
N TRP A 211 -0.45 -3.41 -15.33
CA TRP A 211 -0.01 -2.16 -14.69
C TRP A 211 -0.17 -2.18 -13.18
N TRP A 212 -1.23 -2.83 -12.67
CA TRP A 212 -1.53 -3.03 -11.25
C TRP A 212 -0.52 -3.92 -10.50
N ARG A 213 0.57 -4.34 -11.16
CA ARG A 213 1.70 -5.07 -10.58
C ARG A 213 3.00 -4.26 -10.61
N ARG A 214 2.98 -3.04 -11.16
CA ARG A 214 4.17 -2.21 -11.39
C ARG A 214 4.16 -0.98 -10.47
N PRO A 215 5.34 -0.45 -10.08
CA PRO A 215 5.42 0.88 -9.52
C PRO A 215 4.95 1.93 -10.53
N LEU A 216 4.04 2.82 -10.11
CA LEU A 216 3.60 3.98 -10.89
C LEU A 216 4.40 5.20 -10.46
N ARG A 217 4.93 5.97 -11.41
CA ARG A 217 5.77 7.15 -11.13
C ARG A 217 5.02 8.41 -11.53
N TYR A 218 4.97 9.39 -10.62
CA TYR A 218 4.32 10.67 -10.83
C TYR A 218 5.36 11.77 -10.68
N ASP A 219 5.39 12.71 -11.63
CA ASP A 219 6.19 13.92 -11.50
C ASP A 219 5.55 14.90 -10.49
N GLU A 220 6.14 16.07 -10.33
CA GLU A 220 5.66 17.02 -9.31
C GLU A 220 4.25 17.55 -9.58
N ALA A 221 3.90 17.81 -10.84
CA ALA A 221 2.59 18.32 -11.20
C ALA A 221 1.53 17.24 -11.03
N ALA A 222 1.82 16.04 -11.52
CA ALA A 222 0.94 14.88 -11.38
C ALA A 222 0.76 14.46 -9.90
N THR A 223 1.81 14.57 -9.08
CA THR A 223 1.71 14.32 -7.64
C THR A 223 0.77 15.30 -6.97
N ALA A 224 0.88 16.59 -7.29
CA ALA A 224 -0.01 17.61 -6.74
C ALA A 224 -1.47 17.37 -7.14
N GLU A 225 -1.73 17.05 -8.41
CA GLU A 225 -3.08 16.72 -8.89
C GLU A 225 -3.63 15.45 -8.22
N LEU A 226 -2.82 14.40 -8.08
CA LEU A 226 -3.25 13.15 -7.45
C LEU A 226 -3.62 13.36 -5.97
N LEU A 227 -2.80 14.10 -5.22
CA LEU A 227 -3.09 14.44 -3.82
C LEU A 227 -4.34 15.30 -3.69
N ASP A 228 -4.59 16.19 -4.65
CA ASP A 228 -5.80 17.01 -4.70
C ASP A 228 -7.06 16.17 -4.93
N VAL A 229 -7.01 15.19 -5.85
CA VAL A 229 -8.09 14.22 -6.07
C VAL A 229 -8.38 13.42 -4.80
N VAL A 230 -7.34 12.96 -4.09
CA VAL A 230 -7.48 12.25 -2.82
C VAL A 230 -8.17 13.14 -1.77
N GLU A 231 -7.73 14.38 -1.62
CA GLU A 231 -8.23 15.29 -0.59
C GLU A 231 -9.66 15.77 -0.87
N ARG A 232 -9.98 16.08 -2.12
CA ARG A 232 -11.32 16.55 -2.53
C ARG A 232 -12.31 15.43 -2.78
N ARG A 233 -11.84 14.17 -2.85
CA ARG A 233 -12.64 13.00 -3.22
C ARG A 233 -13.30 13.14 -4.59
N SER A 234 -12.67 13.89 -5.49
CA SER A 234 -13.21 14.23 -6.81
C SER A 234 -12.61 13.32 -7.88
N PHE A 235 -12.92 12.02 -7.81
CA PHE A 235 -12.39 11.02 -8.75
C PHE A 235 -13.34 10.75 -9.92
N GLU A 236 -14.57 11.30 -9.91
CA GLU A 236 -15.56 11.04 -10.96
C GLU A 236 -15.05 11.48 -12.35
N ALA A 237 -14.38 12.63 -12.40
CA ALA A 237 -13.74 13.13 -13.63
C ALA A 237 -12.55 12.25 -14.09
N SER A 238 -12.14 11.28 -13.28
CA SER A 238 -11.04 10.38 -13.55
C SER A 238 -11.49 8.98 -13.96
N LEU A 239 -12.79 8.68 -13.97
CA LEU A 239 -13.32 7.34 -14.26
C LEU A 239 -13.35 7.00 -15.76
N ASP A 240 -13.37 8.03 -16.62
CA ASP A 240 -13.32 7.86 -18.07
C ASP A 240 -11.89 7.50 -18.52
N GLY A 241 -11.76 6.46 -19.35
CA GLY A 241 -10.49 5.98 -19.93
C GLY A 241 -10.11 6.58 -21.27
#